data_AF-A0A511V867-F1
#
_entry.id   AF-A0A511V867-F1
#
_cell.length_a   1.000
_cell.length_b   1.000
_cell.length_c   1.000
_cell.angle_alpha   90.00
_cell.angle_beta   90.00
_cell.angle_gamma   90.00
#
_symmetry.space_group_name_H-M   'P 1'
#
loop_
_entity.id
_entity.type
_entity.pdbx_description
1 polymer ?
#
loop_
_entity_poly.entity_id
_entity_poly.type
_entity_poly.pdbx_seq_one_letter_code
_entity_poly.pdbx_strand_id
1 'polypeptide(L)'
;MEALLSSVILCTVLLSVLFCFTGAQRHFTYAKEIAELEAEARGLFSYMETEMRQCKRFERVGDKLFLTHLSGMNITYQKVGEQIIRRVNMEGYIIIGRYVRVFQVEAEAGGCRFYVELKKGKATWRGSRFLGKRVELAEAK
;
A
#
# COMPACT_ATOMS: atom_id res chain seq x y z
N MET A 1 -25.95 18.39 51.25
CA MET A 1 -25.46 17.04 50.90
C MET A 1 -25.94 16.62 49.51
N GLU A 2 -27.21 16.83 49.18
CA GLU A 2 -27.79 16.52 47.85
C GLU A 2 -27.13 17.25 46.67
N ALA A 3 -26.84 18.54 46.78
CA ALA A 3 -26.18 19.29 45.70
C ALA A 3 -24.76 18.78 45.37
N LEU A 4 -24.04 18.27 46.37
CA LEU A 4 -22.72 17.64 46.20
C LEU A 4 -22.86 16.25 45.56
N LEU A 5 -23.88 15.48 45.93
CA LEU A 5 -24.15 14.18 45.33
C LEU A 5 -24.51 14.34 43.84
N SER A 6 -25.39 15.30 43.51
CA SER A 6 -25.81 15.60 42.15
C SER A 6 -24.66 16.10 41.27
N SER A 7 -23.73 16.91 41.81
CA SER A 7 -22.57 17.38 41.05
C SER A 7 -21.56 16.26 40.75
N VAL A 8 -21.33 15.35 41.70
CA VAL A 8 -20.47 14.17 41.49
C VAL A 8 -21.06 13.23 40.44
N ILE A 9 -22.37 12.98 40.50
CA ILE A 9 -23.08 12.17 39.50
C ILE A 9 -22.96 12.82 38.11
N LEU A 10 -23.22 14.12 38.01
CA LEU A 10 -23.10 14.85 36.74
C LEU A 10 -21.68 14.78 36.16
N CYS A 11 -20.65 14.99 36.99
CA CYS A 11 -19.26 14.86 36.57
C CYS A 11 -18.92 13.45 36.09
N THR A 12 -19.41 12.41 36.78
CA THR A 12 -19.15 11.02 36.40
C THR A 12 -19.82 10.67 35.07
N VAL A 13 -21.06 11.16 34.85
CA VAL A 13 -21.77 11.00 33.57
C VAL A 13 -21.03 11.73 32.45
N LEU A 14 -20.61 12.98 32.66
CA LEU A 14 -19.86 13.75 31.67
C LEU A 14 -18.53 13.08 31.29
N LEU A 15 -17.77 12.60 32.29
CA LEU A 15 -16.52 11.87 32.05
C LEU A 15 -16.79 10.59 31.26
N SER A 16 -17.82 9.83 31.61
CA SER A 16 -18.19 8.61 30.89
C SER A 16 -18.55 8.89 29.43
N VAL A 17 -19.31 9.96 29.16
CA VAL A 17 -19.64 10.40 27.79
C VAL A 17 -18.38 10.80 27.02
N LEU A 18 -17.45 11.54 27.65
CA LEU A 18 -16.18 11.92 27.02
C LEU A 18 -15.30 10.70 26.71
N PHE A 19 -15.23 9.72 27.61
CA PHE A 19 -14.50 8.47 27.37
C PHE A 19 -15.12 7.69 26.21
N CYS A 20 -16.45 7.55 26.16
CA CYS A 20 -17.15 6.92 25.04
C CYS A 20 -16.89 7.65 23.72
N PHE A 21 -16.96 8.99 23.72
CA PHE A 21 -16.74 9.79 22.52
C PHE A 21 -15.31 9.68 21.99
N THR A 22 -14.31 9.78 22.87
CA THR A 22 -12.90 9.62 22.49
C THR A 22 -12.59 8.19 22.02
N GLY A 23 -13.22 7.18 22.64
CA GLY A 23 -13.18 5.80 22.18
C GLY A 23 -13.72 5.66 20.76
N ALA A 24 -14.93 6.16 20.51
CA ALA A 24 -15.57 6.14 19.19
C ALA A 24 -14.73 6.86 18.13
N GLN A 25 -14.17 8.04 18.44
CA GLN A 25 -13.28 8.76 17.53
C GLN A 25 -12.04 7.93 17.16
N ARG A 26 -11.41 7.25 18.14
CA ARG A 26 -10.24 6.39 17.87
C ARG A 26 -10.59 5.23 16.94
N HIS A 27 -11.74 4.58 17.16
CA HIS A 27 -12.21 3.50 16.28
C HIS A 27 -12.49 4.01 14.87
N PHE A 28 -13.11 5.17 14.73
CA PHE A 28 -13.38 5.79 13.44
C PHE A 28 -12.09 6.17 12.70
N THR A 29 -11.13 6.79 13.38
CA THR A 29 -9.82 7.12 12.80
C THR A 29 -9.10 5.85 12.33
N TYR A 30 -9.09 4.79 13.14
CA TYR A 30 -8.46 3.53 12.77
C TYR A 30 -9.13 2.89 11.55
N ALA A 31 -10.47 2.85 11.50
CA ALA A 31 -11.20 2.32 10.36
C ALA A 31 -10.92 3.10 9.07
N LYS A 32 -10.85 4.44 9.17
CA LYS A 32 -10.48 5.31 8.05
C LYS A 32 -9.05 5.02 7.58
N GLU A 33 -8.08 4.90 8.48
CA GLU A 33 -6.70 4.59 8.14
C GLU A 33 -6.60 3.24 7.42
N ILE A 34 -7.31 2.20 7.88
CA ILE A 34 -7.35 0.89 7.22
C ILE A 34 -7.91 1.00 5.79
N ALA A 35 -9.01 1.74 5.61
CA ALA A 35 -9.62 1.93 4.28
C ALA A 35 -8.68 2.67 3.32
N GLU A 36 -7.95 3.68 3.80
CA GLU A 36 -6.95 4.38 3.01
C GLU A 36 -5.78 3.46 2.61
N LEU A 37 -5.28 2.65 3.55
CA LEU A 37 -4.23 1.67 3.25
C LEU A 37 -4.69 0.64 2.22
N GLU A 38 -5.94 0.17 2.30
CA GLU A 38 -6.49 -0.78 1.33
C GLU A 38 -6.65 -0.14 -0.06
N ALA A 39 -7.12 1.11 -0.13
CA ALA A 39 -7.21 1.85 -1.39
C ALA A 39 -5.84 2.04 -2.03
N GLU A 40 -4.83 2.42 -1.24
CA GLU A 40 -3.45 2.57 -1.69
C GLU A 40 -2.88 1.25 -2.24
N ALA A 41 -3.09 0.14 -1.51
CA ALA A 41 -2.66 -1.18 -1.94
C ALA A 41 -3.30 -1.60 -3.27
N ARG A 42 -4.62 -1.43 -3.40
CA ARG A 42 -5.36 -1.74 -4.63
C ARG A 42 -4.85 -0.90 -5.81
N GLY A 43 -4.64 0.40 -5.59
CA GLY A 43 -4.07 1.31 -6.58
C GLY A 43 -2.70 0.85 -7.06
N LEU A 44 -1.81 0.53 -6.11
CA LEU A 44 -0.46 0.02 -6.40
C LEU A 44 -0.51 -1.28 -7.24
N PHE A 45 -1.28 -2.29 -6.81
CA PHE A 45 -1.34 -3.55 -7.57
C PHE A 45 -1.97 -3.38 -8.95
N SER A 46 -3.02 -2.57 -9.08
CA SER A 46 -3.64 -2.29 -10.38
C SER A 46 -2.69 -1.56 -11.33
N TYR A 47 -1.92 -0.61 -10.80
CA TYR A 47 -0.90 0.10 -11.56
C TYR A 47 0.20 -0.85 -12.04
N MET A 48 0.76 -1.65 -11.13
CA MET A 48 1.80 -2.64 -11.46
C MET A 48 1.29 -3.68 -12.46
N GLU A 49 0.04 -4.15 -12.32
CA GLU A 49 -0.56 -5.09 -13.27
C GLU A 49 -0.62 -4.50 -14.68
N THR A 50 -1.02 -3.23 -14.79
CA THR A 50 -1.12 -2.53 -16.08
C THR A 50 0.26 -2.35 -16.70
N GLU A 51 1.24 -1.94 -15.90
CA GLU A 51 2.58 -1.68 -16.38
C GLU A 51 3.32 -2.95 -16.81
N MET A 52 3.15 -4.04 -16.08
CA MET A 52 3.75 -5.33 -16.42
C MET A 52 3.23 -5.90 -17.74
N ARG A 53 1.98 -5.62 -18.12
CA ARG A 53 1.44 -6.01 -19.45
C ARG A 53 2.21 -5.34 -20.59
N GLN A 54 2.79 -4.17 -20.36
CA GLN A 54 3.56 -3.42 -21.36
C GLN A 54 5.06 -3.69 -21.28
N CYS A 55 5.49 -4.68 -20.50
CA CYS A 55 6.91 -5.00 -20.30
C CYS A 55 7.28 -6.37 -20.88
N LYS A 56 8.50 -6.46 -21.41
CA LYS A 56 9.05 -7.68 -22.02
C LYS A 56 9.74 -8.57 -21.00
N ARG A 57 10.54 -7.97 -20.12
CA ARG A 57 11.42 -8.62 -19.15
C ARG A 57 11.26 -8.02 -17.77
N PHE A 58 11.53 -8.85 -16.77
CA PHE A 58 11.44 -8.53 -15.35
C PHE A 58 12.69 -9.05 -14.67
N GLU A 59 13.42 -8.18 -13.99
CA GLU A 59 14.66 -8.53 -13.32
C GLU A 59 14.68 -7.89 -11.93
N ARG A 60 15.12 -8.66 -10.93
CA ARG A 60 15.37 -8.14 -9.59
C ARG A 60 16.87 -7.98 -9.40
N VAL A 61 17.30 -6.78 -9.03
CA VAL A 61 18.69 -6.53 -8.63
C VAL A 61 18.69 -5.87 -7.25
N GLY A 62 19.14 -6.62 -6.23
CA GLY A 62 19.02 -6.20 -4.83
C GLY A 62 17.56 -5.99 -4.43
N ASP A 63 17.23 -4.78 -3.96
CA ASP A 63 15.87 -4.39 -3.57
C ASP A 63 15.10 -3.64 -4.67
N LYS A 64 15.58 -3.74 -5.92
CA LYS A 64 15.02 -2.99 -7.05
C LYS A 64 14.34 -3.89 -8.07
N LEU A 65 13.15 -3.45 -8.45
CA LEU A 65 12.38 -3.74 -9.64
C LEU A 65 13.01 -3.22 -10.94
N PHE A 66 13.54 -4.03 -11.85
CA PHE A 66 13.83 -3.59 -13.23
C PHE A 66 12.85 -4.19 -14.22
N LEU A 67 12.19 -3.34 -15.00
CA LEU A 67 11.30 -3.72 -16.09
C LEU A 67 11.80 -3.12 -17.39
N THR A 68 11.80 -3.90 -18.47
CA THR A 68 12.05 -3.38 -19.81
C THR A 68 10.73 -3.25 -20.56
N HIS A 69 10.33 -2.01 -20.86
CA HIS A 69 9.11 -1.70 -21.60
C HIS A 69 9.20 -2.21 -23.06
N LEU A 70 8.05 -2.46 -23.71
CA LEU A 70 8.00 -2.89 -25.11
C LEU A 70 8.75 -1.96 -26.07
N SER A 71 8.77 -0.65 -25.77
CA SER A 71 9.48 0.40 -26.52
C SER A 71 10.99 0.47 -26.27
N GLY A 72 11.54 -0.36 -25.37
CA GLY A 72 12.96 -0.37 -25.02
C GLY A 72 13.35 0.53 -23.85
N MET A 73 12.41 1.26 -23.25
CA MET A 73 12.68 2.02 -22.02
C MET A 73 12.88 1.11 -20.82
N ASN A 74 13.80 1.48 -19.93
CA ASN A 74 14.03 0.77 -18.68
C ASN A 74 13.32 1.48 -17.54
N ILE A 75 12.42 0.77 -16.87
CA ILE A 75 11.64 1.27 -15.75
C ILE A 75 12.20 0.63 -14.48
N THR A 76 12.47 1.44 -13.47
CA THR A 76 13.01 0.98 -12.19
C THR A 76 12.07 1.31 -11.04
N TYR A 77 11.83 0.35 -10.17
CA TYR A 77 11.06 0.50 -8.93
C TYR A 77 11.95 0.25 -7.74
N GLN A 78 11.82 1.09 -6.73
CA GLN A 78 12.50 0.89 -5.47
C GLN A 78 11.74 1.55 -4.35
N LYS A 79 11.89 0.99 -3.14
CA LYS A 79 11.43 1.66 -1.93
C LYS A 79 12.42 2.74 -1.52
N VAL A 80 11.93 3.94 -1.23
CA VAL A 80 12.70 5.05 -0.65
C VAL A 80 11.90 5.64 0.49
N GLY A 81 12.43 5.59 1.71
CA GLY A 81 11.66 5.97 2.90
C GLY A 81 10.38 5.15 3.01
N GLU A 82 9.24 5.82 3.14
CA GLU A 82 7.91 5.20 3.20
C GLU A 82 7.18 5.17 1.84
N GLN A 83 7.93 5.25 0.74
CA GLN A 83 7.36 5.35 -0.60
C GLN A 83 7.94 4.31 -1.54
N ILE A 84 7.16 3.88 -2.53
CA ILE A 84 7.67 3.21 -3.72
C ILE A 84 7.75 4.25 -4.83
N ILE A 85 8.94 4.39 -5.40
CA ILE A 85 9.18 5.29 -6.52
C ILE A 85 9.40 4.49 -7.79
N ARG A 86 8.99 5.09 -8.91
CA ARG A 86 9.22 4.62 -10.27
C ARG A 86 10.11 5.61 -11.00
N ARG A 87 11.11 5.12 -11.73
CA ARG A 87 12.00 5.92 -12.61
C ARG A 87 11.98 5.34 -14.01
N VAL A 88 12.09 6.20 -15.03
CA VAL A 88 12.23 5.77 -16.43
C VAL A 88 13.59 6.23 -16.93
N ASN A 89 14.39 5.30 -17.46
CA ASN A 89 15.74 5.56 -17.95
C ASN A 89 16.63 6.31 -16.93
N MET A 90 16.37 6.10 -15.64
CA MET A 90 17.06 6.78 -14.52
C MET A 90 16.87 8.31 -14.47
N GLU A 91 15.94 8.87 -15.25
CA GLU A 91 15.60 10.29 -15.26
C GLU A 91 14.26 10.56 -14.55
N GLY A 92 14.28 11.54 -13.64
CA GLY A 92 13.11 11.88 -12.83
C GLY A 92 12.62 10.72 -11.94
N TYR A 93 11.55 10.97 -11.19
CA TYR A 93 10.81 9.90 -10.51
C TYR A 93 9.36 10.30 -10.28
N ILE A 94 8.49 9.31 -10.18
CA ILE A 94 7.13 9.46 -9.66
C ILE A 94 6.93 8.54 -8.46
N ILE A 95 6.06 8.95 -7.53
CA ILE A 95 5.67 8.15 -6.37
C ILE A 95 4.43 7.35 -6.77
N ILE A 96 4.50 6.03 -6.66
CA ILE A 96 3.40 5.12 -7.02
C ILE A 96 2.76 4.42 -5.81
N GLY A 97 3.37 4.56 -4.64
CA GLY A 97 2.87 4.00 -3.39
C GLY A 97 3.39 4.77 -2.18
N ARG A 98 2.53 4.98 -1.18
CA ARG A 98 2.83 5.64 0.09
C ARG A 98 2.57 4.71 1.28
N TYR A 99 3.05 5.12 2.46
CA TYR A 99 2.92 4.37 3.72
C TYR A 99 3.62 3.01 3.69
N VAL A 100 4.61 2.85 2.81
CA VAL A 100 5.24 1.56 2.54
C VAL A 100 6.26 1.26 3.62
N ARG A 101 6.00 0.23 4.42
CA ARG A 101 6.95 -0.27 5.42
C ARG A 101 7.86 -1.35 4.85
N VAL A 102 7.29 -2.27 4.07
CA VAL A 102 8.04 -3.35 3.40
C VAL A 102 7.61 -3.41 1.94
N PHE A 103 8.59 -3.53 1.06
CA PHE A 103 8.39 -3.80 -0.36
C PHE A 103 9.39 -4.87 -0.78
N GLN A 104 8.89 -6.02 -1.19
CA GLN A 104 9.70 -7.14 -1.66
C GLN A 104 9.15 -7.61 -2.99
N VAL A 105 10.05 -7.98 -3.89
CA VAL A 105 9.71 -8.46 -5.22
C VAL A 105 10.49 -9.72 -5.51
N GLU A 106 9.87 -10.70 -6.13
CA GLU A 106 10.54 -11.88 -6.67
C GLU A 106 10.21 -11.95 -8.16
N ALA A 107 11.24 -11.94 -9.00
CA ALA A 107 11.08 -12.04 -10.45
C ALA A 107 11.13 -13.52 -10.86
N GLU A 108 10.16 -13.96 -11.64
CA GLU A 108 10.05 -15.32 -12.18
C GLU A 108 9.93 -15.25 -13.71
N ALA A 109 10.18 -16.36 -14.43
CA ALA A 109 10.23 -16.39 -15.89
C ALA A 109 8.95 -15.89 -16.60
N GLY A 110 7.80 -15.91 -15.89
CA GLY A 110 6.50 -15.47 -16.41
C GLY A 110 5.90 -14.25 -15.71
N GLY A 111 6.60 -13.59 -14.79
CA GLY A 111 6.00 -12.50 -14.01
C GLY A 111 6.78 -12.12 -12.77
N CYS A 112 6.11 -11.48 -11.82
CA CYS A 112 6.69 -11.05 -10.56
C CYS A 112 5.71 -11.26 -9.41
N ARG A 113 6.22 -11.78 -8.29
CA ARG A 113 5.52 -11.75 -7.02
C ARG A 113 5.89 -10.49 -6.27
N PHE A 114 4.88 -9.77 -5.82
CA PHE A 114 5.03 -8.58 -4.99
C PHE A 114 4.54 -8.90 -3.59
N TYR A 115 5.30 -8.49 -2.59
CA TYR A 115 4.86 -8.44 -1.20
C TYR A 115 4.99 -6.99 -0.71
N VAL A 116 3.90 -6.49 -0.12
CA VAL A 116 3.82 -5.11 0.36
C VAL A 116 3.22 -5.11 1.76
N GLU A 117 3.88 -4.42 2.69
CA GLU A 117 3.33 -4.03 3.99
C GLU A 117 3.19 -2.52 4.02
N LEU A 118 1.97 -2.05 4.24
CA LEU A 118 1.65 -0.63 4.41
C LEU A 118 1.32 -0.34 5.88
N LYS A 119 1.77 0.80 6.39
CA LYS A 119 1.53 1.23 7.77
C LYS A 119 1.25 2.72 7.85
N LYS A 120 0.11 3.08 8.44
CA LYS A 120 -0.27 4.46 8.73
C LYS A 120 -0.82 4.51 10.16
N GLY A 121 -0.21 5.33 11.01
CA GLY A 121 -0.59 5.39 12.42
C GLY A 121 -0.50 4.01 13.09
N LYS A 122 -1.64 3.51 13.60
CA LYS A 122 -1.76 2.18 14.19
C LYS A 122 -2.27 1.12 13.20
N ALA A 123 -2.81 1.54 12.05
CA ALA A 123 -3.29 0.65 11.01
C ALA A 123 -2.12 0.00 10.25
N THR A 124 -2.28 -1.27 9.89
CA THR A 124 -1.32 -2.00 9.06
C THR A 124 -2.09 -2.86 8.06
N TRP A 125 -1.66 -2.83 6.81
CA TRP A 125 -2.17 -3.68 5.74
C TRP A 125 -1.01 -4.49 5.16
N ARG A 126 -1.25 -5.77 4.85
CA ARG A 126 -0.26 -6.67 4.26
C ARG A 126 -0.89 -7.46 3.14
N GLY A 127 -0.15 -7.66 2.07
CA GLY A 127 -0.58 -8.55 1.01
C GLY A 127 0.55 -8.96 0.10
N SER A 128 0.34 -10.11 -0.54
CA SER A 128 1.19 -10.60 -1.61
C SER A 128 0.34 -10.92 -2.84
N ARG A 129 0.85 -10.57 -4.01
CA ARG A 129 0.21 -10.92 -5.28
C ARG A 129 1.25 -11.25 -6.33
N PHE A 130 1.04 -12.37 -7.02
CA PHE A 130 1.76 -12.67 -8.25
C PHE A 130 1.06 -11.99 -9.43
N LEU A 131 1.83 -11.25 -10.22
CA LEU A 131 1.40 -10.61 -11.44
C LEU A 131 2.12 -11.31 -12.60
N GLY A 132 1.38 -12.12 -13.34
CA GLY A 132 1.89 -12.80 -14.53
C GLY A 132 1.83 -11.92 -15.76
N LYS A 133 2.83 -12.03 -16.63
CA LYS A 133 2.71 -11.57 -18.01
C LYS A 133 1.72 -12.50 -18.71
N ARG A 134 0.67 -11.93 -19.30
CA ARG A 134 -0.27 -12.70 -20.11
C ARG A 134 0.51 -13.27 -21.28
N VAL A 135 0.76 -14.58 -21.29
CA VAL A 135 1.18 -15.29 -22.49
C VAL A 135 -0.10 -15.37 -23.32
N GLU A 136 -0.27 -14.46 -24.27
CA GLU A 136 -1.23 -14.73 -25.34
C GLU A 136 -0.80 -16.07 -25.93
N LEU A 137 -1.71 -17.05 -25.90
CA LEU A 137 -1.55 -18.31 -26.61
C LEU A 137 -1.11 -17.94 -28.02
N ALA A 138 0.18 -18.14 -28.31
CA ALA A 138 0.68 -18.04 -29.67
C ALA A 138 -0.22 -18.94 -30.50
N GLU A 139 -0.81 -18.36 -31.54
CA GLU A 139 -1.63 -19.05 -32.52
C GLU A 139 -1.00 -20.42 -32.79
N ALA A 140 -1.78 -21.47 -32.53
CA ALA A 140 -1.42 -22.82 -32.91
C ALA A 140 -1.17 -22.80 -34.42
N LYS A 141 0.10 -22.78 -34.82
CA LYS A 141 0.54 -23.07 -36.18
C LYS A 141 0.52 -24.57 -36.40
#